data_AF-A0AAU9KPI2-F1
#
_entry.id   AF-A0AAU9KPI2-F1
#
_cell.length_a   1.000
_cell.length_b   1.000
_cell.length_c   1.000
_cell.angle_alpha   90.00
_cell.angle_beta   90.00
_cell.angle_gamma   90.00
#
_symmetry.space_group_name_H-M   'P 1'
#
loop_
_entity.id
_entity.type
_entity.pdbx_description
1 polymer ?
#
loop_
_entity_poly.entity_id
_entity_poly.type
_entity_poly.pdbx_seq_one_letter_code
_entity_poly.pdbx_strand_id
1 'polypeptide(L)'
;MDFDATLERLNALKIQEPHSTPNQHSDPTKQLQHEVWKLQEEKKRHVLEQERQMQRWQHEMRELQTRLEASEHQNLLLKAALGEVDVYRRQAETQQLMIKELQMQVKQLRITNYRLQYVVQQNEPRAQGSFLPPPPPDIF
;
A
#
# COMPACT_ATOMS: atom_id res chain seq x y z
N MET A 1 -22.82 7.02 -40.55
CA MET A 1 -22.93 5.55 -40.69
C MET A 1 -24.41 5.27 -40.58
N ASP A 2 -25.06 5.31 -41.73
CA ASP A 2 -26.48 5.66 -41.81
C ASP A 2 -27.29 4.37 -41.84
N PHE A 3 -27.57 3.86 -40.64
CA PHE A 3 -28.32 2.62 -40.43
C PHE A 3 -29.76 2.70 -40.94
N ASP A 4 -30.34 3.90 -41.00
CA ASP A 4 -31.68 4.10 -41.55
C ASP A 4 -31.70 3.94 -43.09
N ALA A 5 -30.63 4.36 -43.77
CA ALA A 5 -30.53 4.23 -45.22
C ALA A 5 -30.34 2.76 -45.67
N THR A 6 -29.68 1.93 -44.85
CA THR A 6 -29.55 0.49 -45.13
C THR A 6 -30.86 -0.25 -44.86
N LEU A 7 -31.64 0.15 -43.84
CA LEU A 7 -32.96 -0.39 -43.56
C LEU A 7 -33.97 -0.07 -44.67
N GLU A 8 -33.97 1.16 -45.17
CA GLU A 8 -34.90 1.59 -46.23
C GLU A 8 -34.59 0.90 -47.57
N ARG A 9 -33.31 0.68 -47.89
CA ARG A 9 -32.87 -0.02 -49.10
C ARG A 9 -33.17 -1.52 -49.06
N LEU A 10 -33.09 -2.14 -47.87
CA LEU A 10 -33.48 -3.53 -47.66
C LEU A 10 -35.00 -3.71 -47.81
N ASN A 11 -35.78 -2.72 -47.37
CA ASN A 11 -37.23 -2.72 -47.49
C ASN A 11 -37.68 -2.55 -48.96
N ALA A 12 -36.96 -1.74 -49.75
CA ALA A 12 -37.21 -1.57 -51.17
C ALA A 12 -36.95 -2.84 -52.00
N LEU A 13 -35.93 -3.63 -51.64
CA LEU A 13 -35.62 -4.90 -52.30
C LEU A 13 -36.66 -6.00 -52.00
N LYS A 14 -37.37 -5.92 -50.87
CA LYS A 14 -38.41 -6.89 -50.50
C LYS A 14 -39.71 -6.74 -51.30
N ILE A 15 -39.95 -5.60 -51.93
CA ILE A 15 -41.18 -5.31 -52.71
C ILE A 15 -41.05 -5.77 -54.18
N GLN A 16 -39.85 -6.18 -54.62
CA GLN A 16 -39.56 -6.44 -56.03
C GLN A 16 -39.20 -7.92 -56.30
N GLU A 17 -40.10 -8.87 -56.02
CA GLU A 17 -39.99 -10.24 -56.55
C GLU A 17 -41.30 -10.68 -57.24
N PRO A 18 -41.26 -11.06 -58.54
CA PRO A 18 -42.38 -11.73 -59.20
C PRO A 18 -42.33 -13.24 -58.95
N HIS A 19 -43.51 -13.80 -58.70
CA HIS A 19 -43.78 -15.22 -58.43
C HIS A 19 -43.12 -16.20 -59.41
N SER A 20 -42.52 -17.29 -58.90
CA SER A 20 -42.38 -18.58 -59.58
C SER A 20 -41.96 -19.70 -58.62
N THR A 21 -42.92 -20.49 -58.11
CA THR A 21 -42.92 -21.95 -57.88
C THR A 21 -43.98 -22.33 -56.83
N PRO A 22 -44.88 -23.30 -57.08
CA PRO A 22 -45.80 -23.80 -56.08
C PRO A 22 -45.26 -25.13 -55.53
N ASN A 23 -44.66 -25.12 -54.34
CA ASN A 23 -44.60 -26.31 -53.50
C ASN A 23 -44.21 -25.95 -52.06
N GLN A 24 -45.03 -26.44 -51.12
CA GLN A 24 -44.93 -26.34 -49.67
C GLN A 24 -45.35 -24.99 -49.06
N HIS A 25 -46.66 -24.84 -48.84
CA HIS A 25 -47.23 -23.84 -47.95
C HIS A 25 -46.79 -24.09 -46.50
N SER A 26 -45.65 -23.52 -46.12
CA SER A 26 -45.44 -23.04 -44.76
C SER A 26 -45.84 -21.56 -44.73
N ASP A 27 -46.83 -21.19 -43.92
CA ASP A 27 -47.27 -19.79 -43.75
C ASP A 27 -46.06 -18.89 -43.41
N PRO A 28 -45.62 -17.98 -44.30
CA PRO A 28 -44.45 -17.13 -44.06
C PRO A 28 -44.65 -16.18 -42.87
N THR A 29 -45.90 -15.83 -42.57
CA THR A 29 -46.28 -15.06 -41.38
C THR A 29 -46.06 -15.81 -40.07
N LYS A 30 -46.27 -17.14 -40.04
CA LYS A 30 -46.02 -17.96 -38.84
C LYS A 30 -44.52 -18.14 -38.58
N GLN A 31 -43.71 -18.26 -39.64
CA GLN A 31 -42.26 -18.32 -39.53
C GLN A 31 -41.67 -17.01 -39.00
N LEU A 32 -42.10 -15.86 -39.53
CA LEU A 32 -41.67 -14.54 -39.05
C LEU A 32 -42.07 -14.28 -37.59
N GLN A 33 -43.30 -14.67 -37.20
CA GLN A 33 -43.73 -14.54 -35.80
C GLN A 33 -42.90 -15.40 -34.85
N HIS A 34 -42.54 -16.62 -35.26
CA HIS A 34 -41.67 -17.49 -34.47
C HIS A 34 -40.25 -16.92 -34.33
N GLU A 35 -39.70 -16.35 -35.40
CA GLU A 35 -38.39 -15.73 -35.40
C GLU A 35 -38.34 -14.46 -34.53
N VAL A 36 -39.36 -13.60 -34.61
CA VAL A 36 -39.49 -12.44 -33.72
C VAL A 36 -39.59 -12.87 -32.26
N TRP A 37 -40.37 -13.91 -31.96
CA TRP A 37 -40.48 -14.43 -30.60
C TRP A 37 -39.12 -14.98 -30.10
N LYS A 38 -38.40 -15.72 -30.95
CA LYS A 38 -37.07 -16.24 -30.63
C LYS A 38 -36.07 -15.11 -30.36
N LEU A 39 -36.06 -14.08 -31.20
CA LEU A 39 -35.19 -12.89 -31.02
C LEU A 39 -35.53 -12.11 -29.76
N GLN A 40 -36.81 -11.99 -29.41
CA GLN A 40 -37.23 -11.37 -28.15
C GLN A 40 -36.74 -12.17 -26.94
N GLU A 41 -36.80 -13.49 -27.00
CA GLU A 41 -36.33 -14.36 -25.93
C GLU A 41 -34.80 -14.33 -25.80
N GLU A 42 -34.08 -14.35 -26.92
CA GLU A 42 -32.62 -14.17 -26.94
C GLU A 42 -32.20 -12.81 -26.40
N LYS A 43 -32.89 -11.72 -26.80
CA LYS A 43 -32.63 -10.38 -26.24
C LYS A 43 -32.84 -10.35 -24.73
N LYS A 44 -33.93 -10.96 -24.22
CA LYS A 44 -34.18 -11.04 -22.77
C LYS A 44 -33.06 -11.79 -22.05
N ARG A 45 -32.60 -12.91 -22.61
CA ARG A 45 -31.47 -13.68 -22.05
C ARG A 45 -30.20 -12.84 -22.00
N HIS A 46 -29.88 -12.14 -23.09
CA HIS A 46 -28.72 -11.26 -23.13
C HIS A 46 -28.80 -10.11 -22.12
N VAL A 47 -29.96 -9.48 -21.96
CA VAL A 47 -30.16 -8.42 -20.95
C VAL A 47 -29.95 -8.98 -19.55
N LEU A 48 -30.55 -10.12 -19.22
CA LEU A 48 -30.37 -10.76 -17.91
C LEU A 48 -28.91 -11.16 -17.65
N GLU A 49 -28.20 -11.63 -18.67
CA GLU A 49 -26.78 -11.96 -18.56
C GLU A 49 -25.92 -10.72 -18.33
N GLN A 50 -26.19 -9.64 -19.05
CA GLN A 50 -25.51 -8.35 -18.86
C GLN A 50 -25.78 -7.77 -17.47
N GLU A 51 -27.01 -7.83 -16.97
CA GLU A 51 -27.34 -7.40 -15.61
C GLU A 51 -26.55 -8.19 -14.56
N ARG A 52 -26.46 -9.52 -14.72
CA ARG A 52 -25.68 -10.37 -13.81
C ARG A 52 -24.18 -10.08 -13.90
N GLN A 53 -23.65 -9.79 -15.08
CA GLN A 53 -22.25 -9.38 -15.25
C GLN A 53 -21.99 -8.03 -14.56
N MET A 54 -22.87 -7.06 -14.77
CA MET A 54 -22.78 -5.75 -14.15
C MET A 54 -22.81 -5.82 -12.62
N GLN A 55 -23.72 -6.63 -12.05
CA GLN A 55 -23.79 -6.82 -10.60
C GLN A 55 -22.50 -7.43 -10.03
N ARG A 56 -21.91 -8.41 -10.73
CA ARG A 56 -20.62 -9.00 -10.35
C ARG A 56 -19.50 -7.95 -10.36
N TRP A 57 -19.38 -7.18 -11.44
CA TRP A 57 -18.37 -6.12 -11.51
C TRP A 57 -18.57 -5.02 -10.46
N GLN A 58 -19.81 -4.64 -10.16
CA GLN A 58 -20.08 -3.69 -9.08
C GLN A 58 -19.63 -4.24 -7.71
N HIS A 59 -19.84 -5.53 -7.47
CA HIS A 59 -19.37 -6.16 -6.24
C HIS A 59 -17.84 -6.20 -6.18
N GLU A 60 -17.19 -6.67 -7.24
CA GLU A 60 -15.73 -6.71 -7.34
C GLU A 60 -15.10 -5.33 -7.17
N MET A 61 -15.70 -4.29 -7.76
CA MET A 61 -15.20 -2.91 -7.60
C MET A 61 -15.31 -2.41 -6.16
N ARG A 62 -16.41 -2.72 -5.46
CA ARG A 62 -16.53 -2.37 -4.03
C ARG A 62 -15.49 -3.12 -3.19
N GLU A 63 -15.26 -4.40 -3.46
CA GLU A 63 -14.23 -5.17 -2.77
C GLU A 63 -12.84 -4.58 -3.02
N LEU A 64 -12.50 -4.26 -4.26
CA LEU A 64 -11.22 -3.63 -4.58
C LEU A 64 -11.07 -2.26 -3.93
N GLN A 65 -12.13 -1.45 -3.93
CA GLN A 65 -12.12 -0.14 -3.27
C GLN A 65 -11.87 -0.26 -1.77
N THR A 66 -12.57 -1.15 -1.07
CA THR A 66 -12.36 -1.35 0.37
C THR A 66 -10.94 -1.86 0.69
N ARG A 67 -10.38 -2.73 -0.16
CA ARG A 67 -8.99 -3.18 -0.02
C ARG A 67 -7.99 -2.05 -0.26
N LEU A 68 -8.26 -1.19 -1.24
CA LEU A 68 -7.42 -0.04 -1.53
C LEU A 68 -7.42 0.93 -0.34
N GLU A 69 -8.59 1.30 0.17
CA GLU A 69 -8.73 2.19 1.33
C GLU A 69 -7.99 1.63 2.56
N ALA A 70 -8.12 0.32 2.82
CA ALA A 70 -7.39 -0.33 3.90
C ALA A 70 -5.87 -0.29 3.70
N SER A 71 -5.39 -0.52 2.47
CA SER A 71 -3.96 -0.45 2.12
C SER A 71 -3.41 0.97 2.22
N GLU A 72 -4.18 1.98 1.81
CA GLU A 72 -3.80 3.38 1.94
C GLU A 72 -3.70 3.78 3.41
N HIS A 73 -4.67 3.36 4.24
CA HIS A 73 -4.62 3.58 5.67
C HIS A 73 -3.38 2.94 6.31
N GLN A 74 -3.08 1.69 5.97
CA GLN A 74 -1.85 1.02 6.43
C GLN A 74 -0.58 1.76 5.98
N ASN A 75 -0.56 2.27 4.75
CA ASN A 75 0.57 3.04 4.25
C ASN A 75 0.78 4.34 5.05
N LEU A 76 -0.30 5.03 5.42
CA LEU A 76 -0.25 6.22 6.26
C LEU A 76 0.30 5.90 7.66
N LEU A 77 -0.16 4.81 8.28
CA LEU A 77 0.34 4.36 9.58
C LEU A 77 1.85 4.01 9.51
N LEU A 78 2.29 3.32 8.47
CA LEU A 78 3.70 3.01 8.28
C LEU A 78 4.56 4.27 8.10
N LYS A 79 4.07 5.26 7.34
CA LYS A 79 4.76 6.55 7.19
C LYS A 79 4.86 7.30 8.51
N ALA A 80 3.81 7.28 9.33
CA ALA A 80 3.84 7.88 10.66
C ALA A 80 4.88 7.18 11.56
N ALA A 81 4.88 5.85 11.59
CA ALA A 81 5.85 5.06 12.35
C ALA A 81 7.30 5.30 11.92
N LEU A 82 7.56 5.45 10.61
CA LEU A 82 8.89 5.82 10.10
C LEU A 82 9.35 7.18 10.63
N GLY A 83 8.43 8.16 10.70
CA GLY A 83 8.73 9.47 11.29
C GLY A 83 9.14 9.38 12.76
N GLU A 84 8.50 8.50 13.55
CA GLU A 84 8.87 8.27 14.94
C GLU A 84 10.26 7.63 15.08
N VAL A 85 10.61 6.69 14.19
CA VAL A 85 11.95 6.07 14.18
C VAL A 85 13.05 7.12 13.99
N ASP A 86 12.86 8.09 13.09
CA ASP A 86 13.82 9.18 12.90
C ASP A 86 13.97 10.06 14.15
N VAL A 87 12.88 10.29 14.88
CA VAL A 87 12.91 11.02 16.16
C VAL A 87 13.73 10.25 17.19
N TYR A 88 13.46 8.95 17.38
CA TYR A 88 14.21 8.11 18.30
C TYR A 88 15.69 8.01 17.93
N ARG A 89 16.01 7.96 16.63
CA ARG A 89 17.39 7.96 16.14
C ARG A 89 18.13 9.23 16.56
N ARG A 90 17.53 10.40 16.36
CA ARG A 90 18.11 11.68 16.78
C ARG A 90 18.26 11.80 18.30
N GLN A 91 17.29 11.29 19.05
CA GLN A 91 17.39 11.22 20.51
C GLN A 91 18.55 10.33 20.96
N ALA A 92 18.73 9.15 20.34
CA ALA A 92 19.85 8.27 20.62
C ALA A 92 21.20 8.90 20.28
N GLU A 93 21.31 9.61 19.15
CA GLU A 93 22.51 10.36 18.78
C GLU A 93 22.85 11.43 19.84
N THR A 94 21.85 12.16 20.32
CA THR A 94 22.01 13.18 21.38
C THR A 94 22.44 12.56 22.70
N GLN A 95 21.79 11.46 23.12
CA GLN A 95 22.17 10.73 24.33
C GLN A 95 23.60 10.20 24.24
N GLN A 96 24.03 9.72 23.07
CA GLN A 96 25.40 9.25 22.86
C GLN A 96 26.44 10.36 23.03
N LEU A 97 26.14 11.58 22.58
CA LEU A 97 27.00 12.74 22.81
C LEU A 97 27.11 13.06 24.30
N MET A 98 25.97 13.06 25.02
CA MET A 98 25.95 13.28 26.47
C MET A 98 26.76 12.22 27.22
N ILE A 99 26.63 10.95 26.84
CA ILE A 99 27.42 9.85 27.43
C ILE A 99 28.91 10.09 27.23
N LYS A 100 29.34 10.47 26.02
CA LYS A 100 30.75 10.77 25.74
C LYS A 100 31.26 11.94 26.58
N GLU A 101 30.46 12.99 26.74
CA GLU A 101 30.82 14.14 27.57
C GLU A 101 30.98 13.73 29.05
N LEU A 102 30.01 12.98 29.59
CA LEU A 102 30.08 12.48 30.97
C LEU A 102 31.27 11.56 31.19
N GLN A 103 31.58 10.67 30.23
CA GLN A 103 32.77 9.82 30.28
C GLN A 103 34.06 10.64 30.32
N MET A 104 34.14 11.70 29.52
CA MET A 104 35.27 12.62 29.54
C MET A 104 35.40 13.34 30.89
N GLN A 105 34.29 13.82 31.46
CA GLN A 105 34.29 14.46 32.77
C GLN A 105 34.75 13.50 33.88
N VAL A 106 34.24 12.25 33.89
CA VAL A 106 34.68 11.22 34.83
C VAL A 106 36.17 10.94 34.69
N LYS A 107 36.68 10.85 33.46
CA LYS A 107 38.12 10.68 33.20
C LYS A 107 38.95 11.83 33.79
N GLN A 108 38.52 13.07 33.58
CA GLN A 108 39.19 14.25 34.15
C GLN A 108 39.14 14.26 35.68
N LEU A 109 38.00 13.91 36.27
CA LEU A 109 37.85 13.81 37.72
C LEU A 109 38.74 12.72 38.31
N ARG A 110 38.85 11.55 37.68
CA ARG A 110 39.77 10.48 38.12
C ARG A 110 41.23 10.95 38.09
N ILE A 111 41.65 11.62 37.02
CA ILE A 111 43.01 12.17 36.90
C ILE A 111 43.26 13.22 37.98
N THR A 112 42.32 14.14 38.19
CA THR A 112 42.43 15.20 39.18
C THR A 112 42.49 14.64 40.59
N ASN A 113 41.64 13.66 40.90
CA ASN A 113 41.62 12.99 42.19
C ASN A 113 42.94 12.25 42.45
N TYR A 114 43.48 11.51 41.47
CA TYR A 114 44.80 10.88 41.58
C TYR A 114 45.91 11.90 41.88
N ARG A 115 45.93 13.03 41.16
CA ARG A 115 46.92 14.10 41.41
C ARG A 115 46.80 14.67 42.82
N LEU A 116 45.58 14.87 43.31
CA LEU A 116 45.36 15.34 44.69
C LEU A 116 45.83 14.31 45.72
N GLN A 117 45.51 13.03 45.54
CA GLN A 117 45.99 11.96 46.43
C GLN A 117 47.52 11.92 46.47
N TYR A 118 48.16 12.05 45.32
CA TYR A 118 49.62 12.10 45.22
C TYR A 118 50.20 13.30 45.98
N VAL A 119 49.64 14.51 45.80
CA VAL A 119 50.09 15.72 46.51
C VAL A 119 49.90 15.59 48.02
N VAL A 120 48.77 15.07 48.49
CA VAL A 120 48.52 14.85 49.92
C VAL A 120 49.59 13.93 50.52
N GLN A 121 49.92 12.82 49.83
CA GLN A 121 50.95 11.89 50.28
C GLN A 121 52.34 12.50 50.34
N GLN A 122 52.70 13.40 49.42
CA GLN A 122 53.99 14.11 49.47
C GLN A 122 54.11 15.06 50.67
N ASN A 123 52.98 15.54 51.21
CA ASN A 123 52.93 16.46 52.34
C ASN A 123 52.65 15.77 53.68
N GLU A 124 52.44 14.45 53.69
CA GLU A 124 52.18 13.70 54.91
C GLU A 124 53.50 13.53 55.70
N PRO A 125 53.57 13.93 56.99
CA PRO A 125 54.79 13.81 57.78
C PRO A 125 55.16 12.33 57.90
N ARG A 126 56.34 11.97 57.38
CA ARG A 126 56.85 10.59 57.31
C ARG A 126 56.82 9.89 58.68
N ALA A 127 55.72 9.21 58.98
CA ALA A 127 55.70 8.15 59.98
C ALA A 127 56.31 6.90 59.35
N GLN A 128 57.19 6.23 60.09
CA GLN A 128 57.98 5.09 59.63
C GLN A 128 57.08 3.93 59.16
N GLY A 129 56.92 3.78 57.85
CA GLY A 129 56.22 2.66 57.23
C GLY A 129 56.13 2.86 55.72
N SER A 130 56.70 1.92 54.96
CA SER A 130 56.75 1.94 53.49
C SER A 130 55.36 2.21 52.88
N PHE A 131 55.15 3.42 52.37
CA PHE A 131 53.91 3.82 51.71
C PHE A 131 54.21 4.01 50.23
N LEU A 132 53.87 3.00 49.43
CA LEU A 132 53.90 3.10 47.98
C LEU A 132 52.71 3.94 47.52
N PRO A 133 52.88 4.85 46.55
CA PRO A 133 51.75 5.61 46.02
C PRO A 133 50.70 4.65 45.43
N PRO A 134 49.40 4.96 45.56
CA PRO A 134 48.33 4.16 45.00
C PRO A 134 48.54 4.07 43.49
N PRO A 135 48.22 2.91 42.89
CA PRO A 135 48.37 2.73 41.46
C PRO A 135 47.53 3.78 40.72
N PRO A 136 48.06 4.36 39.62
CA PRO A 136 47.31 5.31 38.82
C PRO A 136 46.01 4.67 38.33
N PRO A 137 44.91 5.43 38.23
CA PRO A 137 43.61 4.90 37.83
C PRO A 137 43.69 4.32 36.42
N ASP A 138 42.91 3.26 36.16
CA ASP A 138 42.75 2.74 34.82
C ASP A 138 41.94 3.75 33.98
N ILE A 139 42.59 4.27 32.93
CA ILE A 139 42.11 5.39 32.10
C ILE A 139 41.60 4.94 30.73
N PHE A 140 41.54 3.62 30.52
CA PHE A 140 41.04 2.95 29.32
C PHE A 140 39.66 2.31 29.57
#